data_AF-A0A7C1Q094-F1
#
_entry.id   AF-A0A7C1Q094-F1
#
_cell.length_a   1.000
_cell.length_b   1.000
_cell.length_c   1.000
_cell.angle_alpha   90.00
_cell.angle_beta   90.00
_cell.angle_gamma   90.00
#
_symmetry.space_group_name_H-M   'P 1'
#
loop_
_entity.id
_entity.type
_entity.pdbx_description
1 polymer ?
#
loop_
_entity_poly.entity_id
_entity_poly.type
_entity_poly.pdbx_seq_one_letter_code
_entity_poly.pdbx_strand_id
1 'polypeptide(L)'
;MKIEKIQTSQSGIGHLEKILKNGIRVFTKAVFWKIPHKTSKEDISLKIGRYNKPSGTVETETPRSELTLDNEEFQNLLKFISENYAPLKDGVKNYIAIDDPQLANSLKVLFGNDDKKRVLNFIIKNNIVPNDIVNGIRFQEKKKAISEFEEKLKDDHVEGVWQKWFSENSWVLGSEFVEVLGDRDIDTDNISDYLMEAYDGFLDIIEIKRPGGDLQFWFSHRDHDNLVPHSDLVKAITQTANYIYEVEREANSIKFLERTGHVPVVKPRAVLIYGRSKDWGADQKRAYRILNSSYHNITILTYDHVLARAKRILETSQAIQKDTDQDGDIAF
;
A
#
# COMPACT_ATOMS: atom_id res chain seq x y z
N MET A 1 25.01 20.74 -33.74
CA MET A 1 24.88 19.51 -34.55
C MET A 1 26.22 19.28 -35.26
N LYS A 2 26.98 18.22 -34.93
CA LYS A 2 28.18 17.83 -35.70
C LYS A 2 27.73 16.85 -36.78
N ILE A 3 27.82 17.25 -38.04
CA ILE A 3 27.52 16.37 -39.19
C ILE A 3 28.80 15.56 -39.46
N GLU A 4 28.85 14.31 -39.01
CA GLU A 4 29.89 13.38 -39.44
C GLU A 4 29.48 12.82 -40.81
N LYS A 5 30.29 13.05 -41.84
CA LYS A 5 30.03 12.55 -43.20
C LYS A 5 30.47 11.10 -43.30
N ILE A 6 29.55 10.21 -43.73
CA ILE A 6 29.88 8.85 -44.17
C ILE A 6 30.80 9.00 -45.38
N GLN A 7 31.98 8.40 -45.31
CA GLN A 7 32.95 8.36 -46.40
C GLN A 7 32.67 7.13 -47.26
N THR A 8 33.06 7.16 -48.53
CA THR A 8 32.89 6.01 -49.43
C THR A 8 34.27 5.60 -49.94
N SER A 9 34.61 4.32 -49.82
CA SER A 9 35.84 3.77 -50.36
C SER A 9 35.84 3.81 -51.90
N GLN A 10 37.00 3.59 -52.51
CA GLN A 10 37.11 3.41 -53.97
C GLN A 10 36.28 2.22 -54.49
N SER A 11 35.95 1.26 -53.62
CA SER A 11 35.08 0.11 -53.91
C SER A 11 33.59 0.36 -53.63
N GLY A 12 33.19 1.60 -53.34
CA GLY A 12 31.79 1.96 -53.10
C GLY A 12 31.27 1.62 -51.70
N ILE A 13 32.12 1.19 -50.77
CA ILE A 13 31.71 0.81 -49.42
C ILE A 13 31.65 2.04 -48.54
N GLY A 14 30.50 2.27 -47.90
CA GLY A 14 30.35 3.33 -46.91
C GLY A 14 31.09 2.98 -45.61
N HIS A 15 31.94 3.89 -45.14
CA HIS A 15 32.65 3.77 -43.87
C HIS A 15 32.58 5.06 -43.05
N LEU A 16 32.64 4.92 -41.72
CA LEU A 16 32.63 6.02 -40.77
C LEU A 16 33.74 5.83 -39.75
N GLU A 17 34.60 6.83 -39.60
CA GLU A 17 35.74 6.76 -38.67
C GLU A 17 35.56 7.70 -37.47
N LYS A 18 35.94 7.21 -36.28
CA LYS A 18 35.97 8.00 -35.05
C LYS A 18 37.27 7.80 -34.31
N ILE A 19 37.95 8.90 -33.98
CA ILE A 19 39.12 8.86 -33.09
C ILE A 19 38.63 8.66 -31.65
N LEU A 20 39.01 7.54 -31.03
CA LEU A 20 38.70 7.23 -29.63
C LEU A 20 39.78 7.79 -28.68
N LYS A 21 41.04 7.81 -29.12
CA LYS A 21 42.17 8.36 -28.34
C LYS A 21 43.25 8.90 -29.27
N ASN A 22 43.74 10.11 -28.98
CA ASN A 22 44.91 10.69 -29.65
C ASN A 22 45.96 11.04 -28.58
N GLY A 23 46.76 10.06 -28.19
CA GLY A 23 47.84 10.23 -27.22
C GLY A 23 49.15 10.67 -27.85
N ILE A 24 50.18 10.86 -27.01
CA ILE A 24 51.53 11.25 -27.45
C ILE A 24 52.17 10.16 -28.31
N ARG A 25 52.11 8.90 -27.85
CA ARG A 25 52.76 7.74 -28.51
C ARG A 25 51.79 6.75 -29.16
N VAL A 26 50.48 6.91 -28.92
CA VAL A 26 49.46 5.94 -29.32
C VAL A 26 48.23 6.66 -29.84
N PHE A 27 47.73 6.18 -30.97
CA PHE A 27 46.49 6.62 -31.59
C PHE A 27 45.50 5.45 -31.62
N THR A 28 44.22 5.68 -31.34
CA THR A 28 43.18 4.64 -31.39
C THR A 28 41.97 5.18 -32.15
N LYS A 29 41.53 4.44 -33.17
CA LYS A 29 40.33 4.76 -33.94
C LYS A 29 39.37 3.58 -34.02
N ALA A 30 38.09 3.90 -34.04
CA ALA A 30 37.02 3.01 -34.43
C ALA A 30 36.63 3.30 -35.88
N VAL A 31 36.34 2.25 -36.64
CA VAL A 31 35.88 2.35 -38.03
C VAL A 31 34.68 1.44 -38.20
N PHE A 32 33.56 1.99 -38.64
CA PHE A 32 32.45 1.23 -39.18
C PHE A 32 32.60 1.08 -40.69
N TRP A 33 32.19 -0.04 -41.24
CA TRP A 33 31.96 -0.18 -42.68
C TRP A 33 30.75 -1.07 -42.94
N LYS A 34 30.09 -0.83 -44.07
CA LYS A 34 29.02 -1.67 -44.58
C LYS A 34 29.58 -2.91 -45.27
N ILE A 35 28.90 -4.04 -45.11
CA ILE A 35 29.14 -5.27 -45.87
C ILE A 35 27.94 -5.47 -46.79
N PRO A 36 28.10 -5.24 -48.11
CA PRO A 36 27.02 -5.45 -49.05
C PRO A 36 26.83 -6.95 -49.30
N HIS A 37 25.60 -7.43 -49.17
CA HIS A 37 25.23 -8.79 -49.58
C HIS A 37 24.52 -8.78 -50.93
N LYS A 38 24.45 -9.94 -51.58
CA LYS A 38 23.65 -10.11 -52.82
C LYS A 38 22.15 -9.97 -52.58
N THR A 39 21.72 -10.02 -51.32
CA THR A 39 20.37 -9.75 -50.83
C THR A 39 20.26 -8.28 -50.40
N SER A 40 19.05 -7.72 -50.30
CA SER A 40 18.83 -6.32 -49.84
C SER A 40 19.24 -6.05 -48.37
N LYS A 41 19.98 -6.97 -47.73
CA LYS A 41 20.48 -6.85 -46.37
C LYS A 41 21.87 -6.23 -46.41
N GLU A 42 22.07 -5.16 -45.63
CA GLU A 42 23.38 -4.57 -45.38
C GLU A 42 23.79 -4.88 -43.95
N ASP A 43 24.90 -5.59 -43.76
CA ASP A 43 25.47 -5.85 -42.45
C ASP A 43 26.51 -4.76 -42.12
N ILE A 44 26.75 -4.51 -40.82
CA ILE A 44 27.73 -3.50 -40.37
C ILE A 44 28.77 -4.18 -39.51
N SER A 45 30.04 -3.89 -39.76
CA SER A 45 31.16 -4.33 -38.93
C SER A 45 31.87 -3.16 -38.27
N LEU A 46 32.51 -3.45 -37.14
CA LEU A 46 33.29 -2.49 -36.36
C LEU A 46 34.74 -2.97 -36.23
N LYS A 47 35.70 -2.12 -36.58
CA LYS A 47 37.12 -2.33 -36.25
C LYS A 47 37.55 -1.28 -35.26
N ILE A 48 38.21 -1.73 -34.20
CA ILE A 48 38.93 -0.85 -33.27
C ILE A 48 40.41 -1.12 -33.44
N GLY A 49 41.13 -0.16 -34.01
CA GLY A 49 42.56 -0.25 -34.26
C GLY A 49 43.35 0.66 -33.33
N ARG A 50 44.48 0.16 -32.81
CA ARG A 50 45.48 0.95 -32.07
C ARG A 50 46.78 1.02 -32.86
N TYR A 51 47.31 2.23 -32.99
CA TYR A 51 48.42 2.59 -33.87
C TYR A 51 49.54 3.23 -33.06
N ASN A 52 50.78 3.02 -33.51
CA ASN A 52 51.96 3.69 -32.95
C ASN A 52 52.08 5.11 -33.51
N LYS A 53 52.56 6.01 -32.65
CA LYS A 53 52.76 7.43 -32.97
C LYS A 53 54.12 7.93 -32.40
N PRO A 54 55.26 7.37 -32.80
CA PRO A 54 56.55 7.60 -32.14
C PRO A 54 57.04 9.05 -32.22
N SER A 55 56.68 9.79 -33.28
CA SER A 55 57.12 11.16 -33.57
C SER A 55 55.98 12.19 -33.58
N GLY A 56 54.82 11.86 -32.99
CA GLY A 56 53.65 12.73 -33.09
C GLY A 56 52.85 12.56 -34.39
N THR A 57 53.28 11.70 -35.31
CA THR A 57 52.54 11.24 -36.48
C THR A 57 52.33 9.73 -36.44
N VAL A 58 51.21 9.25 -37.00
CA VAL A 58 50.94 7.81 -37.06
C VAL A 58 52.02 7.16 -37.93
N GLU A 59 52.66 6.11 -37.41
CA GLU A 59 53.81 5.45 -38.04
C GLU A 59 53.42 4.70 -39.32
N THR A 60 52.28 3.99 -39.27
CA THR A 60 51.77 3.14 -40.36
C THR A 60 50.24 3.17 -40.41
N GLU A 61 49.67 2.90 -41.58
CA GLU A 61 48.21 2.75 -41.75
C GLU A 61 47.67 1.41 -41.20
N THR A 62 48.56 0.49 -40.85
CA THR A 62 48.22 -0.80 -40.24
C THR A 62 48.29 -0.70 -38.72
N PRO A 63 47.22 -1.02 -37.99
CA PRO A 63 47.25 -0.97 -36.53
C PRO A 63 48.22 -2.00 -35.96
N ARG A 64 48.89 -1.64 -34.87
CA ARG A 64 49.73 -2.55 -34.07
C ARG A 64 48.90 -3.65 -33.40
N SER A 65 47.66 -3.31 -33.04
CA SER A 65 46.69 -4.25 -32.49
C SER A 65 45.30 -3.84 -32.94
N GLU A 66 44.50 -4.79 -33.42
CA GLU A 66 43.12 -4.55 -33.83
C GLU A 66 42.18 -5.62 -33.31
N LEU A 67 40.93 -5.22 -33.10
CA LEU A 67 39.79 -6.11 -32.92
C LEU A 67 38.76 -5.75 -33.99
N THR A 68 38.36 -6.75 -34.76
CA THR A 68 37.27 -6.63 -35.74
C THR A 68 36.10 -7.43 -35.21
N LEU A 69 34.95 -6.77 -35.10
CA LEU A 69 33.68 -7.40 -34.77
C LEU A 69 32.89 -7.51 -36.07
N ASP A 70 32.46 -8.73 -36.37
CA ASP A 70 31.46 -8.92 -37.41
C ASP A 70 30.09 -8.33 -36.99
N ASN A 71 29.09 -8.48 -37.85
CA ASN A 71 27.78 -7.90 -37.55
C ASN A 71 27.11 -8.52 -36.32
N GLU A 72 27.22 -9.83 -36.12
CA GLU A 72 26.61 -10.49 -34.96
C GLU A 72 27.31 -10.09 -33.67
N GLU A 73 28.65 -10.14 -33.65
CA GLU A 73 29.46 -9.72 -32.51
C GLU A 73 29.22 -8.24 -32.18
N PHE A 74 29.10 -7.39 -33.20
CA PHE A 74 28.83 -5.97 -33.01
C PHE A 74 27.44 -5.72 -32.41
N GLN A 75 26.39 -6.40 -32.90
CA GLN A 75 25.04 -6.29 -32.33
C GLN A 75 25.01 -6.78 -30.88
N ASN A 76 25.69 -7.88 -30.57
CA ASN A 76 25.77 -8.42 -29.22
C ASN A 76 26.51 -7.48 -28.26
N LEU A 77 27.61 -6.85 -28.71
CA LEU A 77 28.30 -5.83 -27.94
C LEU A 77 27.42 -4.60 -27.68
N LEU A 78 26.69 -4.14 -28.71
CA LEU A 78 25.80 -2.99 -28.60
C LEU A 78 24.69 -3.26 -27.58
N LYS A 79 24.08 -4.45 -27.63
CA LYS A 79 23.11 -4.90 -26.65
C LYS A 79 23.69 -4.90 -25.23
N PHE A 80 24.84 -5.55 -25.03
CA PHE A 80 25.51 -5.60 -23.73
C PHE A 80 25.79 -4.21 -23.14
N ILE A 81 26.33 -3.30 -23.93
CA ILE A 81 26.62 -1.92 -23.49
C ILE A 81 25.32 -1.19 -23.15
N SER A 82 24.32 -1.26 -24.02
CA SER A 82 23.05 -0.54 -23.85
C SER A 82 22.29 -0.95 -22.59
N GLU A 83 22.30 -2.25 -22.27
CA GLU A 83 21.58 -2.80 -21.12
C GLU A 83 22.36 -2.60 -19.82
N ASN A 84 23.69 -2.70 -19.84
CA ASN A 84 24.47 -2.87 -18.60
C ASN A 84 25.35 -1.66 -18.23
N TYR A 85 25.66 -0.74 -19.16
CA TYR A 85 26.60 0.34 -18.87
C TYR A 85 26.09 1.33 -17.80
N ALA A 86 24.84 1.80 -17.94
CA ALA A 86 24.29 2.77 -16.99
C ALA A 86 24.10 2.17 -15.59
N PRO A 87 23.47 0.98 -15.41
CA PRO A 87 23.37 0.35 -14.09
C PRO A 87 24.72 0.10 -13.42
N LEU A 88 25.73 -0.36 -14.19
CA LEU A 88 27.07 -0.59 -13.68
C LEU A 88 27.74 0.71 -13.21
N LYS A 89 27.64 1.79 -14.01
CA LYS A 89 28.19 3.10 -13.66
C LYS A 89 27.58 3.65 -12.36
N ASP A 90 26.29 3.43 -12.16
CA ASP A 90 25.54 3.93 -11.01
C ASP A 90 25.67 3.00 -9.78
N GLY A 91 26.44 1.91 -9.87
CA GLY A 91 26.72 1.00 -8.74
C GLY A 91 25.52 0.16 -8.30
N VAL A 92 24.50 0.03 -9.16
CA VAL A 92 23.26 -0.66 -8.83
C VAL A 92 23.43 -2.17 -9.02
N LYS A 93 23.08 -2.96 -7.99
CA LYS A 93 23.21 -4.43 -8.02
C LYS A 93 22.07 -5.13 -8.77
N ASN A 94 20.85 -4.59 -8.71
CA ASN A 94 19.65 -5.13 -9.35
C ASN A 94 18.84 -3.97 -9.94
N TYR A 95 18.38 -4.09 -11.18
CA TYR A 95 17.56 -3.07 -11.85
C TYR A 95 16.45 -3.72 -12.66
N ILE A 96 15.39 -2.96 -12.91
CA ILE A 96 14.30 -3.33 -13.82
C ILE A 96 14.44 -2.46 -15.06
N ALA A 97 14.59 -3.08 -16.22
CA ALA A 97 14.54 -2.37 -17.50
C ALA A 97 13.06 -2.05 -17.81
N ILE A 98 12.79 -0.79 -18.12
CA ILE A 98 11.45 -0.31 -18.49
C ILE A 98 11.57 0.25 -19.90
N ASP A 99 10.86 -0.37 -20.83
CA ASP A 99 10.92 -0.02 -22.26
C ASP A 99 10.13 1.25 -22.60
N ASP A 100 9.18 1.64 -21.75
CA ASP A 100 8.40 2.88 -21.87
C ASP A 100 9.14 4.07 -21.23
N PRO A 101 9.66 5.03 -22.02
CA PRO A 101 10.39 6.19 -21.50
C PRO A 101 9.52 7.13 -20.67
N GLN A 102 8.22 7.21 -20.95
CA GLN A 102 7.29 8.05 -20.19
C GLN A 102 7.04 7.45 -18.81
N LEU A 103 6.81 6.13 -18.75
CA LEU A 103 6.68 5.41 -17.49
C LEU A 103 7.97 5.46 -16.66
N ALA A 104 9.13 5.27 -17.29
CA ALA A 104 10.42 5.34 -16.59
C ALA A 104 10.69 6.72 -15.98
N ASN A 105 10.42 7.80 -16.73
CA ASN A 105 10.59 9.16 -16.22
C ASN A 105 9.59 9.46 -15.08
N SER A 106 8.38 8.96 -15.23
CA SER A 106 7.31 9.07 -14.24
C SER A 106 7.64 8.37 -12.92
N LEU A 107 8.16 7.14 -12.97
CA LEU A 107 8.59 6.38 -11.80
C LEU A 107 9.80 7.05 -11.11
N LYS A 108 10.74 7.63 -11.88
CA LYS A 108 11.85 8.41 -11.31
C LYS A 108 11.37 9.64 -10.53
N VAL A 109 10.38 10.37 -11.06
CA VAL A 109 9.77 11.51 -10.38
C VAL A 109 8.99 11.06 -9.14
N LEU A 110 8.31 9.92 -9.21
CA LEU A 110 7.59 9.31 -8.09
C LEU A 110 8.52 8.93 -6.92
N PHE A 111 9.55 8.14 -7.19
CA PHE A 111 10.43 7.62 -6.13
C PHE A 111 11.47 8.65 -5.64
N GLY A 112 11.65 9.76 -6.37
CA GLY A 112 12.51 10.87 -5.97
C GLY A 112 11.84 11.96 -5.15
N ASN A 113 10.55 11.82 -4.81
CA ASN A 113 9.76 12.84 -4.11
C ASN A 113 9.25 12.29 -2.78
N ASP A 114 9.50 13.02 -1.68
CA ASP A 114 8.99 12.65 -0.34
C ASP A 114 7.49 12.94 -0.17
N ASP A 115 6.87 13.62 -1.14
CA ASP A 115 5.44 13.95 -1.14
C ASP A 115 4.57 12.73 -1.50
N LYS A 116 4.20 11.96 -0.47
CA LYS A 116 3.32 10.79 -0.56
C LYS A 116 1.99 11.08 -1.28
N LYS A 117 1.41 12.29 -1.16
CA LYS A 117 0.13 12.61 -1.81
C LYS A 117 0.30 12.78 -3.31
N ARG A 118 1.38 13.46 -3.73
CA ARG A 118 1.72 13.60 -5.15
C ARG A 118 2.00 12.24 -5.79
N VAL A 119 2.68 11.36 -5.06
CA VAL A 119 2.96 9.98 -5.48
C VAL A 119 1.66 9.19 -5.67
N LEU A 120 0.77 9.20 -4.68
CA LEU A 120 -0.50 8.47 -4.74
C LEU A 120 -1.40 8.96 -5.88
N ASN A 121 -1.55 10.28 -6.04
CA ASN A 121 -2.34 10.87 -7.12
C ASN A 121 -1.81 10.48 -8.49
N PHE A 122 -0.49 10.42 -8.65
CA PHE A 122 0.12 10.03 -9.91
C PHE A 122 -0.08 8.52 -10.20
N ILE A 123 0.03 7.66 -9.18
CA ILE A 123 -0.28 6.22 -9.30
C ILE A 123 -1.73 6.01 -9.78
N ILE A 124 -2.68 6.68 -9.14
CA ILE A 124 -4.11 6.56 -9.47
C ILE A 124 -4.39 7.13 -10.87
N LYS A 125 -3.91 8.35 -11.16
CA LYS A 125 -4.22 9.04 -12.42
C LYS A 125 -3.71 8.30 -13.65
N ASN A 126 -2.57 7.63 -13.54
CA ASN A 126 -1.98 6.89 -14.66
C ASN A 126 -2.31 5.38 -14.59
N ASN A 127 -3.19 4.96 -13.67
CA ASN A 127 -3.57 3.56 -13.46
C ASN A 127 -2.34 2.63 -13.33
N ILE A 128 -1.28 3.09 -12.66
CA ILE A 128 -0.01 2.35 -12.52
C ILE A 128 -0.23 1.06 -11.74
N VAL A 129 -1.14 1.12 -10.76
CA VAL A 129 -1.61 -0.04 -10.01
C VAL A 129 -3.08 -0.23 -10.38
N PRO A 130 -3.43 -1.30 -11.11
CA PRO A 130 -4.82 -1.64 -11.40
C PRO A 130 -5.65 -1.72 -10.12
N ASN A 131 -6.91 -1.32 -10.21
CA ASN A 131 -7.85 -1.34 -9.08
C ASN A 131 -7.96 -2.74 -8.45
N ASP A 132 -7.83 -3.82 -9.23
CA ASP A 132 -7.91 -5.19 -8.72
C ASP A 132 -6.73 -5.54 -7.80
N ILE A 133 -5.55 -4.98 -8.07
CA ILE A 133 -4.39 -5.12 -7.18
C ILE A 133 -4.63 -4.34 -5.89
N VAL A 134 -5.14 -3.11 -5.98
CA VAL A 134 -5.47 -2.30 -4.78
C VAL A 134 -6.51 -3.00 -3.92
N ASN A 135 -7.57 -3.52 -4.55
CA ASN A 135 -8.63 -4.28 -3.88
C ASN A 135 -8.08 -5.58 -3.29
N GLY A 136 -7.22 -6.29 -4.02
CA GLY A 136 -6.52 -7.49 -3.55
C GLY A 136 -5.65 -7.21 -2.32
N ILE A 137 -4.89 -6.12 -2.30
CA ILE A 137 -4.09 -5.70 -1.14
C ILE A 137 -5.00 -5.44 0.07
N ARG A 138 -6.03 -4.59 -0.09
CA ARG A 138 -7.00 -4.29 0.98
C ARG A 138 -7.69 -5.54 1.51
N PHE A 139 -8.04 -6.46 0.61
CA PHE A 139 -8.62 -7.75 0.97
C PHE A 139 -7.67 -8.57 1.85
N GLN A 140 -6.39 -8.67 1.46
CA GLN A 140 -5.39 -9.40 2.26
C GLN A 140 -5.13 -8.73 3.61
N GLU A 141 -5.11 -7.39 3.67
CA GLU A 141 -4.98 -6.64 4.92
C GLU A 141 -6.14 -6.94 5.88
N LYS A 142 -7.39 -6.87 5.40
CA LYS A 142 -8.57 -7.22 6.21
C LYS A 142 -8.55 -8.68 6.66
N LYS A 143 -8.14 -9.60 5.78
CA LYS A 143 -8.00 -11.03 6.13
C LYS A 143 -6.95 -11.23 7.23
N LYS A 144 -5.80 -10.56 7.13
CA LYS A 144 -4.74 -10.59 8.15
C LYS A 144 -5.24 -10.03 9.48
N ALA A 145 -5.94 -8.90 9.45
CA ALA A 145 -6.53 -8.30 10.65
C ALA A 145 -7.53 -9.26 11.33
N ILE A 146 -8.40 -9.93 10.57
CA ILE A 146 -9.32 -10.95 11.13
C ILE A 146 -8.54 -12.09 11.77
N SER A 147 -7.50 -12.61 11.12
CA SER A 147 -6.67 -13.68 11.70
C SER A 147 -5.97 -13.21 12.99
N GLU A 148 -5.45 -11.98 13.02
CA GLU A 148 -4.87 -11.40 14.23
C GLU A 148 -5.91 -11.26 15.35
N PHE A 149 -7.13 -10.83 15.02
CA PHE A 149 -8.23 -10.76 15.98
C PHE A 149 -8.51 -12.14 16.58
N GLU A 150 -8.64 -13.17 15.75
CA GLU A 150 -8.86 -14.55 16.20
C GLU A 150 -7.74 -15.07 17.10
N GLU A 151 -6.48 -14.79 16.76
CA GLU A 151 -5.32 -15.15 17.60
C GLU A 151 -5.36 -14.42 18.94
N LYS A 152 -5.56 -13.08 18.94
CA LYS A 152 -5.65 -12.29 20.18
C LYS A 152 -6.76 -12.78 21.10
N LEU A 153 -7.86 -13.30 20.54
CA LEU A 153 -8.99 -13.84 21.29
C LEU A 153 -8.70 -15.17 21.99
N LYS A 154 -7.57 -15.84 21.69
CA LYS A 154 -7.14 -17.06 22.38
C LYS A 154 -6.45 -16.76 23.70
N ASP A 155 -5.79 -15.62 23.80
CA ASP A 155 -5.08 -15.17 25.00
C ASP A 155 -5.83 -14.07 25.74
N ASP A 156 -5.54 -13.92 27.02
CA ASP A 156 -6.20 -12.94 27.88
C ASP A 156 -5.48 -11.57 27.85
N HIS A 157 -5.62 -10.87 26.72
CA HIS A 157 -5.02 -9.55 26.52
C HIS A 157 -5.74 -8.45 27.33
N VAL A 158 -4.96 -7.52 27.86
CA VAL A 158 -5.46 -6.33 28.57
C VAL A 158 -6.16 -5.35 27.62
N GLU A 159 -7.00 -4.49 28.18
CA GLU A 159 -7.85 -3.52 27.48
C GLU A 159 -7.09 -2.64 26.48
N GLY A 160 -5.92 -2.10 26.88
CA GLY A 160 -5.08 -1.26 26.04
C GLY A 160 -4.62 -1.90 24.71
N VAL A 161 -4.47 -3.23 24.69
CA VAL A 161 -4.13 -3.95 23.45
C VAL A 161 -5.30 -3.96 22.47
N TRP A 162 -6.52 -4.18 22.98
CA TRP A 162 -7.74 -4.18 22.18
C TRP A 162 -8.06 -2.78 21.67
N GLN A 163 -7.96 -1.80 22.55
CA GLN A 163 -8.03 -0.37 22.25
C GLN A 163 -7.11 0.01 21.08
N LYS A 164 -5.82 -0.36 21.13
CA LYS A 164 -4.90 -0.14 20.01
C LYS A 164 -5.32 -0.85 18.73
N TRP A 165 -5.70 -2.12 18.85
CA TRP A 165 -6.09 -2.91 17.69
C TRP A 165 -7.33 -2.37 16.98
N PHE A 166 -8.36 -1.94 17.73
CA PHE A 166 -9.57 -1.34 17.17
C PHE A 166 -9.32 0.02 16.52
N SER A 167 -8.39 0.84 17.04
CA SER A 167 -8.01 2.09 16.37
C SER A 167 -7.37 1.87 15.01
N GLU A 168 -6.57 0.80 14.86
CA GLU A 168 -5.91 0.46 13.59
C GLU A 168 -6.85 -0.28 12.63
N ASN A 169 -7.95 -0.85 13.13
CA ASN A 169 -8.87 -1.71 12.39
C ASN A 169 -10.34 -1.29 12.54
N SER A 170 -10.63 0.01 12.63
CA SER A 170 -11.97 0.56 12.92
C SER A 170 -13.07 0.06 11.97
N TRP A 171 -12.70 -0.32 10.74
CA TRP A 171 -13.61 -0.90 9.74
C TRP A 171 -14.40 -2.12 10.24
N VAL A 172 -13.89 -2.86 11.24
CA VAL A 172 -14.60 -4.02 11.82
C VAL A 172 -15.86 -3.64 12.57
N LEU A 173 -15.96 -2.39 12.99
CA LEU A 173 -17.14 -1.84 13.66
C LEU A 173 -18.24 -1.50 12.65
N GLY A 174 -17.95 -1.55 11.35
CA GLY A 174 -18.95 -1.44 10.28
C GLY A 174 -19.01 -0.03 9.67
N SER A 175 -19.95 0.16 8.74
CA SER A 175 -20.09 1.41 7.98
C SER A 175 -20.60 2.58 8.81
N GLU A 176 -21.01 2.33 10.05
CA GLU A 176 -21.45 3.38 10.97
C GLU A 176 -20.28 4.25 11.47
N PHE A 177 -19.03 3.86 11.15
CA PHE A 177 -17.79 4.42 11.68
C PHE A 177 -16.98 5.05 10.55
N VAL A 178 -16.68 6.36 10.66
CA VAL A 178 -15.87 7.09 9.67
C VAL A 178 -14.43 7.21 10.14
N GLU A 179 -14.22 7.83 11.30
CA GLU A 179 -12.89 8.17 11.81
C GLU A 179 -12.89 8.22 13.35
N VAL A 180 -11.73 7.91 13.93
CA VAL A 180 -11.46 8.11 15.36
C VAL A 180 -10.99 9.55 15.57
N LEU A 181 -11.69 10.28 16.44
CA LEU A 181 -11.42 11.70 16.70
C LEU A 181 -10.50 11.85 17.91
N GLY A 182 -9.29 12.36 17.68
CA GLY A 182 -8.35 12.80 18.72
C GLY A 182 -7.14 11.89 18.90
N ASP A 183 -5.95 12.52 19.01
CA ASP A 183 -4.71 11.88 19.40
C ASP A 183 -4.75 11.52 20.90
N ARG A 184 -4.31 10.30 21.25
CA ARG A 184 -4.24 9.79 22.63
C ARG A 184 -3.31 10.58 23.56
N ASP A 185 -2.55 11.56 23.05
CA ASP A 185 -1.45 12.20 23.76
C ASP A 185 -1.79 13.58 24.38
N ILE A 186 -3.04 14.02 24.37
CA ILE A 186 -3.42 15.30 24.98
C ILE A 186 -4.47 15.10 26.08
N ASP A 187 -3.93 14.90 27.28
CA ASP A 187 -4.49 15.13 28.60
C ASP A 187 -5.87 15.82 28.63
N THR A 188 -6.91 14.99 28.82
CA THR A 188 -8.01 15.28 29.74
C THR A 188 -8.55 13.95 30.23
N ASP A 189 -8.33 13.66 31.50
CA ASP A 189 -8.96 12.57 32.24
C ASP A 189 -10.47 12.45 31.92
N ASN A 190 -10.93 11.22 31.69
CA ASN A 190 -12.34 10.75 31.82
C ASN A 190 -13.38 10.92 30.70
N ILE A 191 -13.06 11.15 29.41
CA ILE A 191 -14.15 11.36 28.43
C ILE A 191 -14.58 10.10 27.63
N SER A 192 -13.74 9.08 27.42
CA SER A 192 -14.08 7.72 26.92
C SER A 192 -12.84 7.07 26.28
N ASP A 193 -12.91 5.78 25.92
CA ASP A 193 -11.83 5.12 25.17
C ASP A 193 -11.64 5.71 23.76
N TYR A 194 -12.71 6.04 23.02
CA TYR A 194 -12.65 6.74 21.73
C TYR A 194 -13.89 7.61 21.49
N LEU A 195 -13.66 8.85 21.07
CA LEU A 195 -14.65 9.65 20.33
C LEU A 195 -14.53 9.30 18.84
N MET A 196 -15.65 9.27 18.14
CA MET A 196 -15.67 8.96 16.72
C MET A 196 -16.65 9.85 15.96
N GLU A 197 -16.35 10.07 14.69
CA GLU A 197 -17.34 10.57 13.75
C GLU A 197 -18.11 9.38 13.18
N ALA A 198 -19.41 9.36 13.45
CA ALA A 198 -20.32 8.40 12.85
C ALA A 198 -20.58 8.75 11.37
N TYR A 199 -21.11 7.78 10.61
CA TYR A 199 -21.41 7.97 9.19
C TYR A 199 -22.37 9.11 8.86
N ASP A 200 -23.21 9.50 9.83
CA ASP A 200 -24.15 10.61 9.74
C ASP A 200 -23.52 11.97 10.10
N GLY A 201 -22.21 11.99 10.38
CA GLY A 201 -21.42 13.17 10.67
C GLY A 201 -21.55 13.67 12.12
N PHE A 202 -22.16 12.89 13.01
CA PHE A 202 -22.27 13.23 14.43
C PHE A 202 -21.23 12.51 15.27
N LEU A 203 -20.89 13.11 16.41
CA LEU A 203 -19.97 12.52 17.35
C LEU A 203 -20.65 11.40 18.15
N ASP A 204 -20.09 10.20 18.08
CA ASP A 204 -20.47 9.03 18.87
C ASP A 204 -19.26 8.53 19.69
N ILE A 205 -19.49 7.53 20.54
CA ILE A 205 -18.51 7.01 21.50
C ILE A 205 -18.30 5.52 21.29
N ILE A 206 -17.07 5.05 21.50
CA ILE A 206 -16.78 3.61 21.64
C ILE A 206 -16.19 3.39 23.03
N GLU A 207 -16.77 2.45 23.76
CA GLU A 207 -16.23 1.95 25.02
C GLU A 207 -15.80 0.49 24.84
N ILE A 208 -14.57 0.17 25.24
CA ILE A 208 -13.98 -1.15 25.00
C ILE A 208 -13.55 -1.74 26.34
N LYS A 209 -14.22 -2.80 26.78
CA LYS A 209 -13.72 -3.61 27.90
C LYS A 209 -13.00 -4.83 27.39
N ARG A 210 -12.02 -5.33 28.14
CA ARG A 210 -11.34 -6.59 27.81
C ARG A 210 -12.36 -7.74 27.60
N PRO A 211 -12.09 -8.69 26.68
CA PRO A 211 -13.03 -9.77 26.33
C PRO A 211 -13.25 -10.80 27.44
N GLY A 212 -12.28 -10.94 28.36
CA GLY A 212 -12.24 -11.98 29.39
C GLY A 212 -11.68 -11.49 30.72
N GLY A 213 -10.98 -12.37 31.44
CA GLY A 213 -10.63 -12.16 32.85
C GLY A 213 -11.81 -12.42 33.78
N ASP A 214 -11.93 -11.63 34.84
CA ASP A 214 -13.02 -11.76 35.82
C ASP A 214 -14.35 -11.13 35.35
N LEU A 215 -14.40 -10.55 34.15
CA LEU A 215 -15.58 -9.89 33.62
C LEU A 215 -16.60 -10.91 33.09
N GLN A 216 -17.80 -10.88 33.67
CA GLN A 216 -18.91 -11.74 33.24
C GLN A 216 -19.98 -10.93 32.50
N PHE A 217 -20.65 -11.57 31.54
CA PHE A 217 -21.76 -10.95 30.79
C PHE A 217 -23.11 -11.24 31.47
N TRP A 218 -23.38 -12.51 31.77
CA TRP A 218 -24.60 -12.98 32.45
C TRP A 218 -24.24 -13.49 33.84
N PHE A 219 -25.17 -13.38 34.78
CA PHE A 219 -25.08 -14.15 36.02
C PHE A 219 -25.09 -15.66 35.72
N SER A 220 -24.37 -16.43 36.55
CA SER A 220 -24.33 -17.89 36.47
C SER A 220 -25.66 -18.57 36.79
N HIS A 221 -26.55 -17.87 37.50
CA HIS A 221 -27.87 -18.35 37.90
C HIS A 221 -28.95 -17.46 37.28
N ARG A 222 -30.09 -18.07 36.95
CA ARG A 222 -31.28 -17.35 36.46
C ARG A 222 -32.09 -16.81 37.63
N ASP A 223 -32.79 -15.70 37.39
CA ASP A 223 -33.76 -15.14 38.33
C ASP A 223 -35.17 -15.27 37.74
N HIS A 224 -36.03 -16.10 38.35
CA HIS A 224 -37.35 -16.44 37.83
C HIS A 224 -37.32 -16.87 36.34
N ASP A 225 -36.36 -17.73 35.99
CA ASP A 225 -36.04 -18.20 34.62
C ASP A 225 -35.52 -17.12 33.64
N ASN A 226 -35.28 -15.89 34.12
CA ASN A 226 -34.68 -14.84 33.32
C ASN A 226 -33.16 -14.87 33.39
N LEU A 227 -32.52 -14.60 32.25
CA LEU A 227 -31.09 -14.31 32.18
C LEU A 227 -30.87 -12.86 32.60
N VAL A 228 -30.10 -12.67 33.66
CA VAL A 228 -29.84 -11.36 34.25
C VAL A 228 -28.41 -10.91 33.89
N PRO A 229 -28.22 -9.68 33.38
CA PRO A 229 -26.90 -9.10 33.16
C PRO A 229 -26.06 -9.15 34.44
N HIS A 230 -24.80 -9.59 34.35
CA HIS A 230 -23.90 -9.58 35.49
C HIS A 230 -23.62 -8.14 35.96
N SER A 231 -23.30 -7.97 37.24
CA SER A 231 -22.97 -6.65 37.80
C SER A 231 -21.81 -5.96 37.07
N ASP A 232 -20.88 -6.70 36.50
CA ASP A 232 -19.76 -6.15 35.72
C ASP A 232 -20.22 -5.54 34.39
N LEU A 233 -21.15 -6.19 33.69
CA LEU A 233 -21.77 -5.60 32.50
C LEU A 233 -22.58 -4.34 32.88
N VAL A 234 -23.30 -4.37 33.99
CA VAL A 234 -24.03 -3.18 34.49
C VAL A 234 -23.09 -2.01 34.79
N LYS A 235 -21.92 -2.27 35.40
CA LYS A 235 -20.89 -1.24 35.61
C LYS A 235 -20.39 -0.66 34.29
N ALA A 236 -20.10 -1.50 33.30
CA ALA A 236 -19.65 -1.06 31.98
C ALA A 236 -20.71 -0.20 31.28
N ILE A 237 -21.98 -0.63 31.28
CA ILE A 237 -23.10 0.15 30.73
C ILE A 237 -23.24 1.50 31.44
N THR A 238 -23.11 1.51 32.77
CA THR A 238 -23.17 2.75 33.57
C THR A 238 -22.04 3.70 33.20
N GLN A 239 -20.82 3.18 33.05
CA GLN A 239 -19.66 3.96 32.60
C GLN A 239 -19.90 4.55 31.20
N THR A 240 -20.36 3.74 30.25
CA THR A 240 -20.69 4.20 28.90
C THR A 240 -21.77 5.30 28.91
N ALA A 241 -22.81 5.16 29.72
CA ALA A 241 -23.85 6.18 29.86
C ALA A 241 -23.32 7.50 30.43
N ASN A 242 -22.37 7.45 31.37
CA ASN A 242 -21.72 8.64 31.89
C ASN A 242 -20.88 9.36 30.83
N TYR A 243 -20.19 8.62 29.94
CA TYR A 243 -19.45 9.25 28.84
C TYR A 243 -20.37 9.96 27.84
N ILE A 244 -21.52 9.36 27.50
CA ILE A 244 -22.55 10.03 26.70
C ILE A 244 -22.94 11.37 27.34
N TYR A 245 -23.22 11.35 28.65
CA TYR A 245 -23.60 12.55 29.39
C TYR A 245 -22.50 13.63 29.40
N GLU A 246 -21.24 13.25 29.64
CA GLU A 246 -20.13 14.22 29.64
C GLU A 246 -19.89 14.82 28.26
N VAL A 247 -20.00 14.02 27.18
CA VAL A 247 -19.94 14.52 25.81
C VAL A 247 -21.11 15.47 25.51
N GLU A 248 -22.34 15.16 25.94
CA GLU A 248 -23.49 16.06 25.79
C GLU A 248 -23.26 17.41 26.50
N ARG A 249 -22.60 17.41 27.67
CA ARG A 249 -22.27 18.65 28.39
C ARG A 249 -21.27 19.53 27.66
N GLU A 250 -20.33 18.91 26.96
CA GLU A 250 -19.28 19.60 26.19
C GLU A 250 -19.73 20.01 24.78
N ALA A 251 -20.98 19.74 24.38
CA ALA A 251 -21.48 19.99 23.02
C ALA A 251 -21.30 21.43 22.50
N ASN A 252 -21.28 22.42 23.41
CA ASN A 252 -21.10 23.84 23.07
C ASN A 252 -19.72 24.39 23.48
N SER A 253 -18.80 23.53 23.89
CA SER A 253 -17.44 23.91 24.31
C SER A 253 -16.57 24.14 23.08
N ILE A 254 -16.10 25.38 22.88
CA ILE A 254 -15.23 25.75 21.75
C ILE A 254 -13.97 24.87 21.74
N LYS A 255 -13.35 24.68 22.91
CA LYS A 255 -12.16 23.83 23.07
C LYS A 255 -12.45 22.38 22.69
N PHE A 256 -13.62 21.86 23.06
CA PHE A 256 -14.03 20.50 22.70
C PHE A 256 -14.22 20.38 21.19
N LEU A 257 -14.94 21.32 20.57
CA LEU A 257 -15.16 21.35 19.12
C LEU A 257 -13.86 21.45 18.33
N GLU A 258 -12.93 22.32 18.73
CA GLU A 258 -11.62 22.41 18.07
C GLU A 258 -10.87 21.07 18.12
N ARG A 259 -10.90 20.39 19.28
CA ARG A 259 -10.25 19.09 19.47
C ARG A 259 -10.90 17.97 18.65
N THR A 260 -12.21 18.01 18.45
CA THR A 260 -12.95 16.99 17.69
C THR A 260 -13.10 17.34 16.21
N GLY A 261 -12.34 18.31 15.69
CA GLY A 261 -12.44 18.68 14.28
C GLY A 261 -13.76 19.35 13.89
N HIS A 262 -14.43 19.98 14.86
CA HIS A 262 -15.74 20.61 14.76
C HIS A 262 -16.88 19.64 14.43
N VAL A 263 -16.72 18.35 14.74
CA VAL A 263 -17.79 17.36 14.59
C VAL A 263 -18.95 17.71 15.54
N PRO A 264 -20.17 17.89 15.01
CA PRO A 264 -21.34 18.22 15.81
C PRO A 264 -21.69 17.16 16.85
N VAL A 265 -22.00 17.61 18.08
CA VAL A 265 -22.50 16.75 19.15
C VAL A 265 -24.01 16.92 19.27
N VAL A 266 -24.77 15.95 18.76
CA VAL A 266 -26.23 15.93 18.89
C VAL A 266 -26.65 14.51 19.22
N LYS A 267 -27.14 14.29 20.45
CA LYS A 267 -27.59 12.97 20.93
C LYS A 267 -26.56 11.86 20.66
N PRO A 268 -25.34 12.01 21.21
CA PRO A 268 -24.29 11.02 21.01
C PRO A 268 -24.77 9.64 21.44
N ARG A 269 -24.44 8.64 20.62
CA ARG A 269 -24.64 7.23 20.90
C ARG A 269 -23.31 6.61 21.31
N ALA A 270 -23.38 5.42 21.89
CA ALA A 270 -22.20 4.65 22.21
C ALA A 270 -22.29 3.20 21.75
N VAL A 271 -21.15 2.65 21.35
CA VAL A 271 -20.97 1.21 21.17
C VAL A 271 -20.07 0.69 22.30
N LEU A 272 -20.64 -0.17 23.15
CA LEU A 272 -19.92 -0.88 24.19
C LEU A 272 -19.47 -2.25 23.69
N ILE A 273 -18.17 -2.47 23.55
CA ILE A 273 -17.58 -3.76 23.21
C ILE A 273 -17.23 -4.49 24.51
N TYR A 274 -17.96 -5.58 24.82
CA TYR A 274 -17.87 -6.25 26.10
C TYR A 274 -18.07 -7.77 25.99
N GLY A 275 -17.12 -8.54 26.54
CA GLY A 275 -17.26 -9.98 26.77
C GLY A 275 -17.26 -10.86 25.52
N ARG A 276 -17.44 -12.16 25.75
CA ARG A 276 -17.52 -13.21 24.72
C ARG A 276 -18.91 -13.85 24.70
N SER A 277 -19.37 -14.20 23.50
CA SER A 277 -20.61 -14.93 23.23
C SER A 277 -20.41 -16.24 22.48
N LYS A 278 -19.15 -16.70 22.30
CA LYS A 278 -18.83 -17.97 21.61
C LYS A 278 -19.58 -19.18 22.19
N ASP A 279 -19.83 -19.20 23.51
CA ASP A 279 -20.46 -20.32 24.22
C ASP A 279 -21.97 -20.10 24.47
N TRP A 280 -22.57 -19.08 23.86
CA TRP A 280 -23.99 -18.76 24.07
C TRP A 280 -24.93 -19.69 23.30
N GLY A 281 -25.90 -20.25 24.02
CA GLY A 281 -27.05 -20.95 23.48
C GLY A 281 -28.13 -20.00 22.95
N ALA A 282 -29.24 -20.58 22.50
CA ALA A 282 -30.36 -19.83 21.93
C ALA A 282 -30.98 -18.84 22.94
N ASP A 283 -31.05 -19.22 24.21
CA ASP A 283 -31.63 -18.40 25.27
C ASP A 283 -30.78 -17.15 25.54
N GLN A 284 -29.46 -17.29 25.69
CA GLN A 284 -28.57 -16.13 25.85
C GLN A 284 -28.63 -15.18 24.66
N LYS A 285 -28.71 -15.72 23.44
CA LYS A 285 -28.87 -14.90 22.22
C LYS A 285 -30.19 -14.13 22.21
N ARG A 286 -31.29 -14.75 22.63
CA ARG A 286 -32.60 -14.07 22.76
C ARG A 286 -32.57 -13.00 23.86
N ALA A 287 -32.05 -13.32 25.05
CA ALA A 287 -31.92 -12.38 26.15
C ALA A 287 -31.03 -11.18 25.78
N TYR A 288 -29.92 -11.42 25.10
CA TYR A 288 -29.04 -10.37 24.56
C TYR A 288 -29.79 -9.42 23.62
N ARG A 289 -30.62 -9.96 22.72
CA ARG A 289 -31.39 -9.15 21.76
C ARG A 289 -32.40 -8.26 22.49
N ILE A 290 -33.08 -8.81 23.50
CA ILE A 290 -34.02 -8.06 24.35
C ILE A 290 -33.28 -6.96 25.12
N LEU A 291 -32.18 -7.30 25.79
CA LEU A 291 -31.33 -6.36 26.51
C LEU A 291 -30.88 -5.20 25.61
N ASN A 292 -30.31 -5.51 24.44
CA ASN A 292 -29.88 -4.47 23.51
C ASN A 292 -31.04 -3.59 23.03
N SER A 293 -32.23 -4.16 22.81
CA SER A 293 -33.39 -3.37 22.40
C SER A 293 -33.93 -2.42 23.48
N SER A 294 -33.54 -2.61 24.75
CA SER A 294 -33.94 -1.70 25.84
C SER A 294 -33.14 -0.40 25.89
N TYR A 295 -32.01 -0.33 25.18
CA TYR A 295 -31.18 0.86 25.10
C TYR A 295 -31.41 1.60 23.78
N HIS A 296 -31.64 2.90 23.84
CA HIS A 296 -31.87 3.72 22.64
C HIS A 296 -30.59 4.39 22.12
N ASN A 297 -29.58 4.58 22.97
CA ASN A 297 -28.33 5.28 22.66
C ASN A 297 -27.07 4.45 23.00
N ILE A 298 -27.22 3.20 23.45
CA ILE A 298 -26.11 2.29 23.70
C ILE A 298 -26.35 1.01 22.91
N THR A 299 -25.37 0.60 22.11
CA THR A 299 -25.32 -0.71 21.47
C THR A 299 -24.24 -1.54 22.14
N ILE A 300 -24.59 -2.73 22.64
CA ILE A 300 -23.63 -3.63 23.28
C ILE A 300 -23.24 -4.70 22.27
N LEU A 301 -21.95 -4.81 21.94
CA LEU A 301 -21.40 -5.85 21.08
C LEU A 301 -20.45 -6.73 21.89
N THR A 302 -20.47 -8.05 21.67
CA THR A 302 -19.40 -8.92 22.15
C THR A 302 -18.27 -8.95 21.11
N TYR A 303 -17.08 -9.36 21.52
CA TYR A 303 -15.97 -9.53 20.57
C TYR A 303 -16.31 -10.54 19.47
N ASP A 304 -17.12 -11.57 19.76
CA ASP A 304 -17.56 -12.52 18.75
C ASP A 304 -18.61 -11.91 17.80
N HIS A 305 -19.44 -10.97 18.24
CA HIS A 305 -20.32 -10.19 17.34
C HIS A 305 -19.51 -9.30 16.39
N VAL A 306 -18.47 -8.64 16.89
CA VAL A 306 -17.60 -7.80 16.05
C VAL A 306 -16.81 -8.66 15.06
N LEU A 307 -16.26 -9.79 15.51
CA LEU A 307 -15.58 -10.75 14.62
C LEU A 307 -16.51 -11.28 13.52
N ALA A 308 -17.75 -11.64 13.87
CA ALA A 308 -18.75 -12.09 12.90
C ALA A 308 -19.09 -10.99 11.88
N ARG A 309 -19.17 -9.73 12.32
CA ARG A 309 -19.36 -8.56 11.45
C ARG A 309 -18.18 -8.40 10.48
N ALA A 310 -16.95 -8.44 10.98
CA ALA A 310 -15.74 -8.32 10.17
C ALA A 310 -15.65 -9.40 9.09
N LYS A 311 -15.95 -10.66 9.43
CA LYS A 311 -15.97 -11.78 8.47
C LYS A 311 -16.99 -11.56 7.35
N ARG A 312 -18.22 -11.11 7.67
CA ARG A 312 -19.25 -10.82 6.66
C ARG A 312 -18.84 -9.69 5.71
N ILE A 313 -18.17 -8.65 6.23
CA ILE A 313 -17.65 -7.55 5.40
C ILE A 313 -16.60 -8.10 4.41
N LEU A 314 -15.73 -9.01 4.86
CA LEU A 314 -14.72 -9.65 4.02
C LEU A 314 -15.37 -10.55 2.94
N GLU A 315 -16.35 -11.38 3.31
CA GLU A 315 -17.10 -12.25 2.39
C GLU A 315 -17.80 -11.45 1.28
N THR A 316 -18.43 -10.34 1.65
CA THR A 316 -19.10 -9.43 0.69
C THR A 316 -18.10 -8.83 -0.30
N SER A 317 -16.91 -8.42 0.20
CA SER A 317 -15.83 -7.90 -0.66
C SER A 317 -15.32 -8.95 -1.66
N GLN A 318 -15.35 -10.23 -1.27
CA GLN A 318 -14.94 -11.37 -2.09
C GLN A 318 -15.95 -11.69 -3.21
N ALA A 319 -17.25 -11.58 -2.93
CA ALA A 319 -18.30 -11.81 -3.91
C ALA A 319 -18.26 -10.77 -5.04
N ILE A 320 -18.10 -9.49 -4.68
CA ILE A 320 -17.98 -8.39 -5.64
C ILE A 320 -16.80 -8.61 -6.60
N GLN A 321 -15.67 -9.12 -6.10
CA GLN A 321 -14.46 -9.35 -6.90
C GLN A 321 -14.67 -10.46 -7.94
N LYS A 322 -15.42 -11.51 -7.60
CA LYS A 322 -15.74 -12.62 -8.52
C LYS A 322 -16.69 -12.19 -9.63
N ASP A 323 -17.64 -11.30 -9.35
CA ASP A 323 -18.59 -10.80 -10.35
C ASP A 323 -17.88 -9.87 -11.35
N THR A 324 -16.95 -9.02 -10.90
CA THR A 324 -16.14 -8.17 -11.80
C THR A 324 -15.20 -8.97 -12.71
N ASP A 325 -14.66 -10.10 -12.23
CA ASP A 325 -13.81 -10.97 -13.05
C ASP A 325 -14.60 -11.71 -14.14
N GLN A 326 -15.92 -11.90 -13.97
CA GLN A 326 -16.78 -12.58 -14.96
C GLN A 326 -17.32 -11.64 -16.05
N ASP A 327 -17.54 -10.36 -15.74
CA ASP A 327 -17.99 -9.35 -16.73
C ASP A 327 -16.85 -8.83 -17.62
N GLY A 328 -15.59 -9.07 -17.26
CA GLY A 328 -14.41 -8.71 -18.06
C GLY A 328 -14.13 -9.62 -19.28
N ASP A 329 -14.80 -10.77 -19.36
CA ASP A 329 -14.61 -11.79 -20.41
C ASP A 329 -15.52 -11.59 -21.65
N ILE A 330 -16.17 -10.44 -21.78
CA ILE A 330 -16.89 -10.09 -23.02
C ILE A 330 -15.87 -9.65 -24.06
N ALA A 331 -15.36 -10.64 -24.80
CA ALA A 331 -14.50 -10.46 -25.97
C ALA A 331 -15.08 -9.44 -26.96
N PHE A 332 -14.28 -8.41 -27.29
CA PHE A 332 -14.36 -7.69 -28.56
C PHE A 332 -13.25 -8.16 -29.48
#